data_AF-A0A356GSN5-F1
#
_entry.id   AF-A0A356GSN5-F1
#
_cell.length_a   1.000
_cell.length_b   1.000
_cell.length_c   1.000
_cell.angle_alpha   90.00
_cell.angle_beta   90.00
_cell.angle_gamma   90.00
#
_symmetry.space_group_name_H-M   'P 1'
#
loop_
_entity.id
_entity.type
_entity.pdbx_description
1 polymer ?
#
loop_
_entity_poly.entity_id
_entity_poly.type
_entity_poly.pdbx_seq_one_letter_code
_entity_poly.pdbx_strand_id
1 'polypeptide(L)'
;SLIKIREKGEVKFIWKKNRERNEGLDCRVYGYAALIALNPDLERYAAMIQAQAREIDKRVPVPGELRPQGIGRRVISRGIGG
;
A
#
# COMPACT_ATOMS: atom_id res chain seq x y z
N SER A 1 -8.21 -24.35 -25.98
CA SER A 1 -8.73 -25.50 -26.74
C SER A 1 -7.58 -26.43 -27.06
N LEU A 2 -7.82 -27.75 -27.04
CA LEU A 2 -6.81 -28.73 -27.46
C LEU A 2 -6.68 -28.66 -28.99
N ILE A 3 -5.46 -28.53 -29.49
CA ILE A 3 -5.18 -28.52 -30.93
C ILE A 3 -4.16 -29.60 -31.28
N LYS A 4 -4.31 -30.16 -32.48
CA LYS A 4 -3.40 -31.15 -33.05
C LYS A 4 -2.39 -30.44 -33.95
N ILE A 5 -1.11 -30.56 -33.65
CA ILE A 5 -0.02 -30.03 -34.48
C ILE A 5 0.82 -31.17 -35.03
N ARG A 6 1.42 -30.96 -36.20
CA ARG A 6 2.38 -31.91 -36.79
C ARG A 6 3.75 -31.24 -36.85
N GLU A 7 4.72 -31.81 -36.14
CA GLU A 7 6.06 -31.27 -36.00
C GLU A 7 7.07 -32.38 -36.28
N LYS A 8 7.97 -32.17 -37.25
CA LYS A 8 8.99 -33.16 -37.66
C LYS A 8 8.43 -34.56 -37.94
N GLY A 9 7.23 -34.65 -38.52
CA GLY A 9 6.56 -35.90 -38.84
C GLY A 9 5.69 -36.48 -37.71
N GLU A 10 5.91 -36.05 -36.47
CA GLU A 10 5.16 -36.50 -35.29
C GLU A 10 3.90 -35.64 -35.04
N VAL A 11 2.87 -36.27 -34.50
CA VAL A 11 1.63 -35.61 -34.11
C VAL A 11 1.68 -35.31 -32.61
N LYS A 12 1.49 -34.05 -32.22
CA LYS A 12 1.40 -33.62 -30.83
C LYS A 12 0.06 -32.94 -30.56
N PHE A 13 -0.46 -33.13 -29.35
CA PHE A 13 -1.63 -32.41 -28.85
C PHE A 13 -1.17 -31.33 -27.88
N ILE A 14 -1.48 -30.07 -28.19
CA ILE A 14 -1.11 -28.93 -27.35
C ILE A 14 -2.34 -28.14 -26.93
N TRP A 15 -2.28 -27.57 -25.73
CA TRP A 15 -3.32 -26.66 -25.25
C TRP A 15 -3.08 -25.27 -25.82
N LYS A 16 -3.92 -24.86 -26.78
CA LYS A 16 -3.92 -23.49 -27.30
C LYS A 16 -4.73 -22.58 -26.37
N LYS A 17 -4.12 -21.49 -25.91
CA LYS A 17 -4.81 -20.38 -25.25
C LYS A 17 -5.87 -19.83 -26.21
N ASN A 18 -7.13 -19.86 -25.81
CA ASN A 18 -8.28 -19.48 -26.64
C ASN A 18 -8.84 -18.09 -26.33
N ARG A 19 -8.40 -17.48 -25.23
CA ARG A 19 -8.78 -16.13 -24.80
C ARG A 19 -7.66 -15.51 -24.00
N GLU A 20 -7.63 -14.19 -23.98
CA GLU A 20 -6.73 -13.49 -23.06
C GLU A 20 -7.09 -13.76 -21.60
N ARG A 21 -6.07 -13.64 -20.76
CA ARG A 21 -6.22 -13.88 -19.32
C ARG A 21 -6.97 -12.70 -18.71
N ASN A 22 -7.97 -12.99 -17.87
CA ASN A 22 -8.63 -11.94 -17.11
C ASN A 22 -7.87 -11.74 -15.81
N GLU A 23 -6.79 -10.97 -15.88
CA GLU A 23 -5.89 -10.72 -14.74
C GLU A 23 -6.65 -10.17 -13.53
N GLY A 24 -7.69 -9.35 -13.73
CA GLY A 24 -8.51 -8.80 -12.64
C GLY A 24 -9.32 -9.87 -11.90
N LEU A 25 -9.92 -10.81 -12.63
CA LEU A 25 -10.61 -11.95 -12.03
C LEU A 25 -9.62 -12.88 -11.31
N ASP A 26 -8.47 -13.14 -11.92
CA ASP A 26 -7.47 -14.05 -11.37
C ASP A 26 -6.88 -13.48 -10.06
N CYS A 27 -6.57 -12.18 -10.01
CA CYS A 27 -6.15 -11.50 -8.78
C CYS A 27 -7.20 -11.64 -7.67
N ARG A 28 -8.49 -11.49 -8.00
CA ARG A 28 -9.58 -11.66 -7.03
C ARG A 28 -9.65 -13.11 -6.52
N VAL A 29 -9.58 -14.10 -7.41
CA VAL A 29 -9.62 -15.52 -7.06
C VAL A 29 -8.43 -15.89 -6.17
N TYR A 30 -7.21 -15.50 -6.54
CA TYR A 30 -6.03 -15.76 -5.72
C TYR A 30 -6.05 -15.00 -4.39
N GLY A 31 -6.58 -13.78 -4.37
CA GLY A 31 -6.78 -13.02 -3.14
C GLY A 31 -7.68 -13.76 -2.15
N TYR A 32 -8.83 -14.27 -2.61
CA TYR A 32 -9.72 -15.07 -1.75
C TYR A 32 -9.10 -16.40 -1.33
N ALA A 33 -8.45 -17.12 -2.26
CA ALA A 33 -7.78 -18.37 -1.94
C ALA A 33 -6.69 -18.18 -0.88
N ALA A 34 -5.89 -17.11 -1.00
CA ALA A 34 -4.87 -16.75 -0.02
C ALA A 34 -5.49 -16.40 1.35
N LEU A 35 -6.59 -15.65 1.38
CA LEU A 35 -7.29 -15.32 2.63
C LEU A 35 -7.82 -16.57 3.34
N ILE A 36 -8.40 -17.50 2.59
CA ILE A 36 -8.90 -18.77 3.11
C ILE A 36 -7.73 -19.63 3.64
N ALA A 37 -6.65 -19.75 2.87
CA ALA A 37 -5.49 -20.56 3.23
C ALA A 37 -4.75 -20.01 4.46
N LEU A 38 -4.63 -18.68 4.56
CA LEU A 38 -4.01 -18.02 5.71
C LEU A 38 -4.92 -18.08 6.95
N ASN A 39 -6.24 -18.13 6.75
CA ASN A 39 -7.27 -18.09 7.79
C ASN A 39 -6.93 -17.12 8.93
N PRO A 40 -6.68 -15.83 8.63
CA PRO A 40 -6.20 -14.89 9.62
C PRO A 40 -7.31 -14.53 10.62
N ASP A 41 -6.92 -14.34 11.88
CA ASP A 41 -7.79 -13.76 12.90
C ASP A 41 -7.95 -12.25 12.66
N LEU A 42 -8.98 -11.89 11.90
CA LEU A 42 -9.24 -10.52 11.50
C LEU A 42 -9.61 -9.62 12.69
N GLU A 43 -10.21 -10.16 13.75
CA GLU A 43 -10.54 -9.39 14.95
C GLU A 43 -9.27 -8.95 15.67
N ARG A 44 -8.32 -9.88 15.83
CA ARG A 44 -7.01 -9.58 16.40
C ARG A 44 -6.26 -8.54 15.56
N TYR A 45 -6.21 -8.70 14.23
CA TYR A 45 -5.56 -7.71 13.38
C TYR A 45 -6.22 -6.34 13.47
N ALA A 46 -7.56 -6.29 13.48
CA ALA A 46 -8.29 -5.03 13.66
C ALA A 46 -7.95 -4.37 15.00
N ALA A 47 -7.92 -5.12 16.10
CA ALA A 47 -7.53 -4.61 17.41
C ALA A 47 -6.10 -4.05 17.42
N MET A 48 -5.15 -4.75 16.78
CA MET A 48 -3.76 -4.28 16.66
C MET A 48 -3.67 -2.97 15.87
N ILE A 49 -4.36 -2.88 14.73
CA ILE A 49 -4.38 -1.67 13.89
C ILE A 49 -4.98 -0.49 14.68
N GLN A 50 -6.09 -0.71 15.39
CA GLN A 50 -6.72 0.33 16.22
C GLN A 50 -5.81 0.79 17.37
N ALA A 51 -5.13 -0.13 18.05
CA ALA A 51 -4.19 0.21 19.10
C ALA A 51 -3.04 1.08 18.56
N GLN A 52 -2.49 0.72 17.40
CA GLN A 52 -1.46 1.51 16.73
C GLN A 52 -1.96 2.90 16.33
N ALA A 53 -3.17 3.02 15.79
CA ALA A 53 -3.78 4.30 15.45
C ALA A 53 -3.90 5.22 16.67
N ARG A 54 -4.36 4.69 17.81
CA ARG A 54 -4.46 5.45 19.08
C ARG A 54 -3.10 5.94 19.58
N GLU A 55 -2.04 5.16 19.42
CA GLU A 55 -0.69 5.57 19.79
C GLU A 55 -0.14 6.69 18.88
N ILE A 56 -0.49 6.66 17.59
CA ILE A 56 -0.13 7.73 16.67
C ILE A 56 -0.84 9.02 17.08
N ASP A 57 -2.15 8.98 17.34
CA ASP A 57 -2.93 10.17 17.75
C ASP A 57 -2.37 10.84 19.02
N LYS A 58 -1.92 10.04 20.01
CA LYS A 58 -1.27 10.58 21.22
C LYS A 58 0.04 11.31 20.95
N ARG A 59 0.73 10.96 19.86
CA ARG A 59 2.01 11.55 19.47
C ARG A 59 1.84 12.74 18.53
N VAL A 60 0.65 12.98 17.99
CA VAL A 60 0.37 14.19 17.22
C VAL A 60 0.36 15.37 18.19
N PRO A 61 1.31 16.32 18.09
CA PRO A 61 1.27 17.51 18.92
C PRO A 61 -0.01 18.29 18.62
N VAL A 62 -0.71 18.72 19.68
CA VAL A 62 -1.92 19.52 19.56
C VAL A 62 -1.60 20.78 18.75
N PRO A 63 -2.36 21.14 17.70
CA PRO A 63 -2.18 22.40 16.98
C PRO A 63 -2.51 23.57 17.90
N GLY A 64 -1.55 23.97 18.73
CA GLY A 64 -1.74 24.94 19.81
C GLY A 64 -0.46 25.23 20.60
N GLU A 65 0.56 24.38 20.55
CA GLU A 65 1.88 24.67 21.10
C GLU A 65 2.89 25.18 20.04
N LEU A 66 2.44 26.00 19.09
CA LEU A 66 3.31 27.05 18.59
C LEU A 66 3.31 28.14 19.66
N ARG A 67 4.05 27.91 20.76
CA ARG A 67 4.40 29.00 21.67
C ARG A 67 5.02 30.07 20.78
N PRO A 68 4.56 31.33 20.78
CA PRO A 68 5.32 32.38 20.16
C PRO A 68 6.62 32.44 20.95
N GLN A 69 7.67 31.80 20.45
CA GLN A 69 9.00 32.00 20.98
C GLN A 69 9.29 33.46 20.71
N GLY A 70 9.03 34.28 21.73
CA GLY A 70 9.48 35.65 21.83
C GLY A 70 10.99 35.63 21.79
N ILE A 71 11.54 35.51 20.59
CA ILE A 71 12.88 35.97 20.27
C ILE A 71 12.63 37.34 19.66
N GLY A 72 12.50 38.34 20.53
CA GLY A 72 12.60 39.72 20.12
C GLY A 72 13.91 39.87 19.35
N ARG A 73 13.81 39.95 18.02
CA ARG A 73 14.92 40.40 17.19
C ARG A 73 15.13 41.86 17.55
N ARG A 74 16.10 42.13 18.41
CA ARG A 74 16.58 43.49 18.67
C ARG A 74 17.20 43.99 17.35
N VAL A 75 16.44 44.75 16.58
CA VAL A 75 16.92 45.43 15.37
C VAL A 75 17.85 46.53 15.85
N ILE A 76 19.16 46.34 15.69
CA ILE A 76 20.14 47.41 15.89
C ILE A 76 20.15 48.20 14.58
N SER A 77 19.44 49.33 14.56
CA SER A 77 19.58 50.31 13.48
C SER A 77 20.99 50.91 13.57
N ARG A 78 21.90 50.50 12.69
CA ARG A 78 23.11 51.31 12.41
C ARG A 78 22.66 52.53 11.61
N GLY A 79 22.46 53.63 12.31
CA GLY A 79 22.35 54.94 11.69
C GLY A 79 23.69 55.30 11.05
N ILE A 80 23.67 55.55 9.75
CA ILE A 80 24.69 56.29 9.01
C ILE A 80 24.39 57.77 9.27
N GLY A 81 25.24 58.45 10.05
CA GLY A 81 25.49 59.89 9.92
C GLY A 81 26.90 60.01 9.31
N GLY A 82 27.15 60.80 8.28
CA GLY A 82 26.81 62.22 8.18
C GLY A 82 28.10 62.98 8.41
#